data_AF-A0A220VE40-F1
#
_entry.id   AF-A0A220VE40-F1
#
_cell.length_a   1.000
_cell.length_b   1.000
_cell.length_c   1.000
_cell.angle_alpha   90.00
_cell.angle_beta   90.00
_cell.angle_gamma   90.00
#
_symmetry.space_group_name_H-M   'P 1'
#
loop_
_entity.id
_entity.type
_entity.pdbx_description
1 polymer ?
#
loop_
_entity_poly.entity_id
_entity_poly.type
_entity_poly.pdbx_seq_one_letter_code
_entity_poly.pdbx_strand_id
1 'polypeptide(L)'
;MLLNSFNGNIFKPTLCHNDLHPGNLFKVKNQFKVIDWEYAYIYDPSYDLAMMIYLNQMDIDDAVSQYCSINFQINEKKWKKAIIYWTPYCKFICKLWEKLK
;
A
#
# COMPACT_ATOMS: atom_id res chain seq x y z
N MET A 1 -3.14 -20.27 -12.77
CA MET A 1 -4.35 -20.07 -11.96
C MET A 1 -4.49 -18.66 -11.36
N LEU A 2 -3.68 -17.66 -11.75
CA LEU A 2 -3.71 -16.31 -11.14
C LEU A 2 -4.02 -15.16 -12.12
N LEU A 3 -4.45 -15.44 -13.35
CA LEU A 3 -4.73 -14.42 -14.36
C LEU A 3 -6.11 -14.61 -15.00
N ASN A 4 -7.15 -14.80 -14.19
CA ASN A 4 -8.52 -14.69 -14.69
C ASN A 4 -9.13 -13.37 -14.20
N SER A 5 -9.29 -12.47 -15.18
CA SER A 5 -10.04 -11.21 -15.18
C SER A 5 -9.76 -10.23 -14.04
N PHE A 6 -8.58 -9.62 -14.07
CA PHE A 6 -8.29 -8.40 -13.31
C PHE A 6 -8.90 -7.20 -14.05
N ASN A 7 -9.98 -6.62 -13.53
CA ASN A 7 -10.57 -5.39 -14.06
C ASN A 7 -9.86 -4.15 -13.48
N GLY A 8 -8.62 -3.91 -13.91
CA GLY A 8 -7.91 -2.64 -13.75
C GLY A 8 -7.76 -2.07 -12.32
N ASN A 9 -7.11 -0.91 -12.24
CA ASN A 9 -6.95 -0.17 -10.98
C ASN A 9 -8.34 0.29 -10.47
N ILE A 10 -8.61 0.09 -9.17
CA ILE A 10 -9.82 0.52 -8.44
C ILE A 10 -9.86 2.05 -8.30
N PHE A 11 -8.68 2.67 -8.23
CA PHE A 11 -8.47 4.10 -8.20
C PHE A 11 -7.63 4.57 -9.38
N LYS A 12 -7.65 5.89 -9.63
CA LYS A 12 -6.77 6.50 -10.65
C LYS A 12 -5.31 6.20 -10.26
N PRO A 13 -4.48 5.72 -11.20
CA PRO A 13 -3.09 5.40 -10.89
C PRO A 13 -2.30 6.61 -10.41
N THR A 14 -1.43 6.39 -9.43
CA THR A 14 -0.50 7.38 -8.89
C THR A 14 0.89 6.77 -8.74
N LEU A 15 1.90 7.61 -8.50
CA LEU A 15 3.20 7.12 -8.08
C LEU A 15 3.06 6.43 -6.71
N CYS A 16 3.42 5.15 -6.65
CA CYS A 16 3.40 4.31 -5.46
C CYS A 16 4.83 4.00 -5.02
N HIS A 17 5.07 3.90 -3.72
CA HIS A 17 6.38 3.56 -3.15
C HIS A 17 6.66 2.05 -3.20
N ASN A 18 5.64 1.23 -2.93
CA ASN A 18 5.63 -0.22 -2.86
C ASN A 18 6.50 -0.87 -1.77
N ASP A 19 7.31 -0.10 -1.05
CA ASP A 19 8.13 -0.59 0.07
C ASP A 19 8.14 0.37 1.27
N LEU A 20 6.97 0.88 1.67
CA LEU A 20 6.89 1.89 2.72
C LEU A 20 6.88 1.27 4.11
N HIS A 21 8.00 1.35 4.82
CA HIS A 21 8.17 0.92 6.22
C HIS A 21 9.15 1.86 6.96
N PRO A 22 9.27 1.79 8.31
CA PRO A 22 10.11 2.71 9.09
C PRO A 22 11.56 2.84 8.65
N GLY A 23 12.14 1.81 8.02
CA GLY A 23 13.50 1.85 7.48
C GLY A 23 13.65 2.85 6.33
N ASN A 24 12.56 3.08 5.58
CA ASN A 24 12.50 4.00 4.44
C ASN A 24 11.92 5.38 4.82
N LEU A 25 11.83 5.68 6.12
CA LEU A 25 11.35 6.94 6.67
C LEU A 25 12.43 7.66 7.49
N PHE A 26 12.73 8.90 7.11
CA PHE A 26 13.65 9.77 7.86
C PHE A 26 12.93 10.97 8.46
N LYS A 27 13.10 11.19 9.77
CA LYS A 27 12.55 12.38 10.43
C LYS A 27 13.56 13.53 10.37
N VAL A 28 13.23 14.59 9.63
CA VAL A 28 14.06 15.80 9.49
C VAL A 28 13.22 17.01 9.90
N LYS A 29 13.69 17.79 10.90
CA LYS A 29 13.01 19.02 11.37
C LYS A 29 11.50 18.82 11.61
N ASN A 30 11.15 17.72 12.29
CA ASN A 30 9.78 17.31 12.61
C ASN A 30 8.88 16.93 11.41
N GLN A 31 9.45 16.69 10.23
CA GLN A 31 8.76 16.14 9.08
C GLN A 31 9.34 14.77 8.72
N PHE A 32 8.49 13.85 8.26
CA PHE A 32 8.96 12.61 7.65
C PHE A 32 9.32 12.84 6.18
N LYS A 33 10.42 12.23 5.75
CA LYS A 33 10.88 12.14 4.36
C LYS A 33 10.92 10.67 3.98
N VAL A 34 10.42 10.36 2.80
CA VAL A 34 10.40 9.02 2.23
C VAL A 34 11.61 8.87 1.31
N ILE A 35 12.36 7.79 1.47
CA ILE A 35 13.55 7.46 0.66
C ILE A 35 13.41 6.05 0.08
N ASP A 36 14.41 5.64 -0.70
CA ASP A 36 14.52 4.27 -1.24
C ASP A 36 13.37 3.88 -2.19
N TRP A 37 13.31 4.60 -3.30
CA TRP A 37 12.26 4.50 -4.32
C TRP A 37 12.53 3.38 -5.35
N GLU A 38 13.34 2.37 -5.03
CA GLU A 38 13.76 1.35 -6.01
C GLU A 38 12.61 0.48 -6.55
N TYR A 39 11.55 0.29 -5.74
CA TYR A 39 10.33 -0.41 -6.14
C TYR A 39 9.21 0.52 -6.63
N ALA A 40 9.49 1.81 -6.80
CA ALA A 40 8.47 2.78 -7.15
C ALA A 40 7.88 2.54 -8.54
N TYR A 41 6.55 2.59 -8.65
CA TYR A 41 5.86 2.39 -9.92
C TYR A 41 4.50 3.10 -9.96
N ILE A 42 4.00 3.42 -11.15
CA ILE A 42 2.66 4.01 -11.31
C ILE A 42 1.62 2.91 -11.21
N TYR A 43 0.83 2.91 -10.14
CA TYR A 43 -0.16 1.86 -9.88
C TYR A 43 -1.35 2.35 -9.05
N ASP A 44 -2.23 1.44 -8.65
CA ASP A 44 -3.34 1.73 -7.75
C ASP A 44 -2.82 2.16 -6.36
N PRO A 45 -3.13 3.38 -5.86
CA PRO A 45 -2.67 3.81 -4.53
C PRO A 45 -3.21 2.96 -3.37
N SER A 46 -4.32 2.23 -3.57
CA SER A 46 -4.80 1.28 -2.56
C SER A 46 -3.97 0.01 -2.47
N TYR A 47 -3.21 -0.33 -3.52
CA TYR A 47 -2.20 -1.37 -3.45
C TYR A 47 -1.02 -0.92 -2.58
N ASP A 48 -0.53 0.31 -2.78
CA ASP A 48 0.59 0.86 -2.00
C ASP A 48 0.26 0.92 -0.51
N LEU A 49 -0.95 1.39 -0.19
CA LEU A 49 -1.45 1.40 1.18
C LEU A 49 -1.63 -0.01 1.76
N ALA A 50 -2.13 -0.98 0.96
CA ALA A 50 -2.23 -2.37 1.40
C ALA A 50 -0.85 -2.99 1.67
N MET A 51 0.15 -2.68 0.84
CA MET A 51 1.52 -3.12 1.02
C MET A 51 2.12 -2.52 2.29
N MET A 52 1.97 -1.21 2.52
CA MET A 52 2.40 -0.55 3.75
C MET A 52 1.76 -1.19 4.99
N ILE A 53 0.44 -1.40 4.99
CA ILE A 53 -0.27 -2.06 6.09
C ILE A 53 0.32 -3.45 6.38
N TYR A 54 0.57 -4.23 5.31
CA TYR A 54 1.12 -5.57 5.43
C TYR A 54 2.55 -5.58 5.97
N LEU A 55 3.46 -4.79 5.40
CA LEU A 55 4.86 -4.71 5.81
C LEU A 55 5.02 -4.27 7.27
N ASN A 56 4.11 -3.41 7.75
CA ASN A 56 4.14 -2.85 9.09
C ASN A 56 3.23 -3.59 10.09
N GLN A 57 2.58 -4.68 9.68
CA GLN A 57 1.69 -5.49 10.52
C GLN A 57 0.58 -4.66 11.20
N MET A 58 0.05 -3.66 10.48
CA MET A 58 -0.98 -2.77 11.00
C MET A 58 -2.36 -3.43 10.93
N ASP A 59 -3.26 -3.02 11.83
CA ASP A 59 -4.67 -3.31 11.68
C ASP A 59 -5.25 -2.55 10.47
N ILE A 60 -6.02 -3.25 9.64
CA ILE A 60 -6.56 -2.69 8.40
C ILE A 60 -7.55 -1.56 8.71
N ASP A 61 -8.39 -1.72 9.72
CA ASP A 61 -9.47 -0.77 10.02
C ASP A 61 -8.91 0.52 10.58
N ASP A 62 -7.97 0.41 11.51
CA ASP A 62 -7.26 1.57 12.06
C ASP A 62 -6.49 2.32 10.98
N ALA A 63 -5.74 1.61 10.12
CA ALA A 63 -4.93 2.22 9.08
C ALA A 63 -5.79 2.93 8.01
N VAL A 64 -6.89 2.30 7.58
CA VAL A 64 -7.83 2.90 6.61
C VAL A 64 -8.48 4.15 7.22
N SER A 65 -8.95 4.06 8.47
CA SER A 65 -9.59 5.18 9.16
C SER A 65 -8.63 6.37 9.28
N GLN A 66 -7.39 6.13 9.72
CA GLN A 66 -6.36 7.16 9.79
C GLN A 66 -6.07 7.78 8.41
N TYR A 67 -5.84 6.95 7.39
CA TYR A 67 -5.58 7.44 6.03
C TYR A 67 -6.74 8.27 5.46
N CYS A 68 -7.98 7.88 5.73
CA CYS A 68 -9.17 8.61 5.29
C CYS A 68 -9.42 9.89 6.07
N SER A 69 -9.08 9.94 7.36
CA SER A 69 -9.21 11.17 8.17
C SER A 69 -8.31 12.31 7.70
N ILE A 70 -7.15 11.99 7.12
CA ILE A 70 -6.22 12.98 6.56
C ILE A 70 -6.71 13.47 5.17
N ASN A 71 -7.54 12.67 4.50
CA ASN A 71 -8.04 12.93 3.15
C ASN A 71 -9.57 13.13 3.16
N PHE A 72 -10.03 14.32 3.55
CA PHE A 72 -11.45 14.64 3.80
C PHE A 72 -12.47 14.36 2.66
N GLN A 73 -12.03 13.94 1.47
CA GLN A 73 -12.89 13.69 0.30
C GLN A 73 -12.93 12.22 -0.14
N ILE A 74 -12.43 11.27 0.66
CA ILE A 74 -12.37 9.86 0.24
C ILE A 74 -13.40 8.96 0.93
N ASN A 75 -13.94 8.02 0.15
CA ASN A 75 -14.91 7.04 0.63
C ASN A 75 -14.18 5.88 1.35
N GLU A 76 -14.18 5.92 2.68
CA GLU A 76 -13.51 4.92 3.54
C GLU A 76 -13.93 3.48 3.22
N LYS A 77 -15.22 3.22 3.03
CA LYS A 77 -15.73 1.88 2.68
C LYS A 77 -15.16 1.38 1.34
N LYS A 78 -14.99 2.27 0.37
CA LYS A 78 -14.36 1.93 -0.92
C LYS A 78 -12.88 1.58 -0.73
N TRP A 79 -12.16 2.36 0.07
CA TRP A 79 -10.74 2.11 0.39
C TRP A 79 -10.54 0.80 1.14
N LYS A 80 -11.33 0.54 2.19
CA LYS A 80 -11.29 -0.73 2.93
C LYS A 80 -11.47 -1.94 2.01
N LYS A 81 -12.47 -1.91 1.11
CA LYS A 81 -12.69 -2.98 0.13
C LYS A 81 -11.50 -3.17 -0.80
N ALA A 82 -10.89 -2.07 -1.27
CA ALA A 82 -9.74 -2.12 -2.15
C ALA A 82 -8.49 -2.69 -1.47
N ILE A 83 -8.22 -2.30 -0.22
CA ILE A 83 -7.10 -2.82 0.57
C ILE A 83 -7.27 -4.33 0.85
N ILE A 84 -8.48 -4.75 1.25
CA ILE A 84 -8.79 -6.19 1.44
C ILE A 84 -8.55 -6.96 0.15
N TYR A 85 -8.93 -6.39 -1.00
CA TYR A 85 -8.71 -6.99 -2.31
C TYR A 85 -7.22 -7.14 -2.65
N TRP A 86 -6.39 -6.14 -2.35
CA TRP A 86 -4.94 -6.17 -2.65
C TRP A 86 -4.10 -6.99 -1.67
N THR A 87 -4.56 -7.13 -0.43
CA THR A 87 -3.86 -7.84 0.65
C THR A 87 -3.31 -9.23 0.26
N PRO A 88 -4.07 -10.15 -0.39
CA PRO A 88 -3.53 -11.46 -0.78
C PRO A 88 -2.39 -11.37 -1.79
N TYR A 89 -2.38 -10.37 -2.67
CA TYR A 89 -1.31 -10.16 -3.65
C TYR A 89 -0.04 -9.62 -2.99
N CYS A 90 -0.18 -8.67 -2.06
CA CYS A 90 0.95 -8.16 -1.27
C CYS A 90 1.63 -9.31 -0.51
N LYS A 91 0.84 -10.12 0.20
CA LYS A 91 1.31 -11.33 0.90
C LYS A 91 2.03 -12.30 -0.02
N PHE A 92 1.51 -12.51 -1.23
CA PHE A 92 2.11 -13.43 -2.19
C PHE A 92 3.46 -12.91 -2.69
N ILE A 93 3.55 -11.64 -3.10
CA ILE A 93 4.79 -11.02 -3.59
C ILE A 93 5.87 -11.03 -2.49
N CYS A 94 5.55 -10.64 -1.26
CA CYS A 94 6.52 -10.67 -0.16
C CYS A 94 7.01 -12.10 0.13
N LYS A 95 6.13 -13.10 0.13
CA LYS A 95 6.54 -14.51 0.29
C LYS A 95 7.41 -15.02 -0.86
N LEU A 96 7.16 -14.57 -2.09
CA LEU A 96 8.03 -14.91 -3.22
C LEU A 96 9.42 -14.29 -3.02
N TRP A 97 9.48 -13.02 -2.65
CA TRP A 97 10.72 -12.31 -2.38
C TRP A 97 11.54 -12.98 -1.27
N GLU A 98 10.91 -13.34 -0.15
CA GLU A 98 11.56 -14.07 0.95
C GLU A 98 12.17 -15.41 0.53
N LYS A 99 11.60 -16.08 -0.49
CA LYS A 99 12.11 -17.35 -1.01
C LYS A 99 13.22 -17.20 -2.04
N LEU A 100 13.37 -16.01 -2.62
CA LEU A 100 14.37 -15.72 -3.65
C LEU A 100 15.61 -15.04 -3.06
N LYS A 101 15.53 -14.59 -1.81
CA LYS A 101 16.67 -14.25 -0.95
C LYS A 101 17.30 -15.51 -0.38
#